data_AF-A0A843KMN8-F1
#
_entry.id   AF-A0A843KMN8-F1
#
_cell.length_a   1.000
_cell.length_b   1.000
_cell.length_c   1.000
_cell.angle_alpha   90.00
_cell.angle_beta   90.00
_cell.angle_gamma   90.00
#
_symmetry.space_group_name_H-M   'P 1'
#
loop_
_entity.id
_entity.type
_entity.pdbx_description
1 polymer ?
#
loop_
_entity_poly.entity_id
_entity_poly.type
_entity_poly.pdbx_seq_one_letter_code
_entity_poly.pdbx_strand_id
1 'polypeptide(L)' 'CGYGPIAAMCSACRYLGAREARLLRYATSGDVTGDPDVVGYAAIAVI' A
#
# COMPACT_ATOMS: atom_id res chain seq x y z
N CYS A 1 -2.74 5.08 8.84
CA CYS A 1 -2.33 3.80 8.23
C CYS A 1 -3.41 3.14 7.36
N GLY A 2 -4.69 3.54 7.40
CA GLY A 2 -5.67 3.13 6.38
C GLY A 2 -6.10 1.65 6.39
N TYR A 3 -5.89 0.92 7.49
CA TYR A 3 -6.17 -0.53 7.54
C TYR A 3 -7.61 -0.90 7.15
N GLY A 4 -8.62 -0.12 7.58
CA GLY A 4 -10.03 -0.35 7.26
C GLY A 4 -10.31 -0.25 5.76
N PRO A 5 -10.01 0.90 5.11
CA PRO A 5 -10.13 1.03 3.66
C PRO A 5 -9.33 -0.01 2.86
N ILE A 6 -8.12 -0.38 3.31
CA ILE A 6 -7.32 -1.44 2.67
C ILE A 6 -8.05 -2.79 2.73
N ALA A 7 -8.57 -3.17 3.91
CA ALA A 7 -9.31 -4.42 4.07
C ALA A 7 -10.60 -4.46 3.24
N ALA A 8 -11.32 -3.34 3.18
CA ALA A 8 -12.52 -3.20 2.35
C ALA A 8 -12.19 -3.36 0.86
N MET A 9 -11.14 -2.69 0.38
CA MET A 9 -10.67 -2.80 -1.00
C MET A 9 -10.24 -4.23 -1.35
N CYS A 10 -9.42 -4.88 -0.51
CA CYS A 10 -9.01 -6.27 -0.72
C CYS A 10 -10.21 -7.23 -0.79
N SER A 11 -11.20 -7.03 0.07
CA SER A 11 -12.42 -7.86 0.08
C SER A 11 -13.21 -7.70 -1.22
N ALA A 12 -13.40 -6.46 -1.68
CA ALA A 12 -14.10 -6.15 -2.92
C ALA A 12 -13.36 -6.70 -4.15
N CYS A 13 -12.04 -6.46 -4.26
CA CYS A 13 -11.25 -6.94 -5.39
C CYS A 13 -11.22 -8.47 -5.45
N ARG A 14 -11.11 -9.15 -4.30
CA ARG A 14 -11.15 -10.62 -4.24
C ARG A 14 -12.51 -11.16 -4.69
N TYR A 15 -13.61 -10.50 -4.31
CA TYR A 15 -14.95 -10.85 -4.79
C TYR A 15 -15.07 -10.68 -6.31
N LEU A 16 -14.40 -9.68 -6.89
CA LEU A 16 -14.34 -9.44 -8.34
C LEU A 16 -13.35 -10.36 -9.09
N GLY A 17 -12.68 -11.29 -8.39
CA GLY A 17 -11.81 -12.28 -8.99
C GLY A 17 -10.32 -11.92 -9.05
N ALA A 18 -9.91 -10.80 -8.45
CA ALA A 18 -8.49 -10.47 -8.34
C ALA A 18 -7.73 -11.54 -7.56
N ARG A 19 -6.53 -11.88 -8.03
CA ARG A 19 -5.70 -12.95 -7.45
C ARG A 19 -4.35 -12.48 -6.98
N GLU A 20 -3.91 -11.32 -7.44
CA GLU A 20 -2.60 -10.81 -7.11
C GLU A 20 -2.63 -9.31 -6.84
N ALA A 21 -1.62 -8.86 -6.09
CA ALA A 21 -1.36 -7.46 -5.89
C ALA A 21 0.13 -7.21 -6.06
N ARG A 22 0.49 -6.12 -6.74
CA ARG A 22 1.86 -5.77 -7.05
C ARG A 22 2.23 -4.46 -6.37
N LEU A 23 3.30 -4.49 -5.60
CA LEU A 23 3.94 -3.27 -5.10
C LEU A 23 4.60 -2.55 -6.27
N LEU A 24 4.08 -1.37 -6.59
CA LEU A 24 4.62 -0.52 -7.66
C LEU A 24 5.78 0.32 -7.15
N ARG A 25 5.67 0.83 -5.92
CA ARG A 25 6.70 1.65 -5.28
C ARG A 25 6.57 1.62 -3.77
N TYR A 26 7.72 1.66 -3.11
CA TYR A 26 7.86 1.95 -1.69
C TYR A 26 8.76 3.17 -1.52
N ALA A 27 8.46 4.02 -0.54
CA ALA A 27 9.22 5.21 -0.20
C ALA A 27 9.01 5.57 1.27
N THR A 28 9.86 6.43 1.82
CA THR A 28 9.75 6.91 3.20
C THR A 28 9.87 8.44 3.28
N SER A 29 9.39 9.06 4.38
CA SER A 29 9.66 10.48 4.64
C SER A 29 11.15 10.77 4.85
N GLY A 30 11.93 9.77 5.25
CA GLY A 30 13.39 9.82 5.35
C GLY A 30 14.07 10.03 4.01
N ASP A 31 13.44 9.61 2.90
CA ASP A 31 13.99 9.81 1.55
C ASP A 31 14.18 11.29 1.20
N VAL A 32 13.45 12.19 1.89
CA VAL A 32 13.57 13.65 1.76
C VAL A 32 14.33 14.28 2.92
N THR A 33 14.09 13.81 4.15
CA THR A 33 14.57 14.47 5.39
C THR A 33 15.90 13.93 5.91
N GLY A 34 16.21 12.64 5.65
CA GLY A 34 17.33 11.93 6.26
C GLY A 34 17.09 11.45 7.70
N ASP A 35 15.90 11.69 8.26
CA ASP A 35 15.56 11.28 9.62
C ASP A 35 15.43 9.74 9.72
N PRO A 36 15.84 9.12 10.84
CA PRO A 36 15.70 7.68 11.06
C PRO A 36 14.26 7.28 11.44
N ASP A 37 13.49 8.19 12.03
CA ASP A 37 12.09 7.97 12.41
C ASP A 37 11.17 8.48 11.30
N VAL A 38 10.54 7.54 10.57
CA VAL A 38 9.91 7.84 9.28
C VAL A 38 8.51 7.27 9.14
N VAL A 39 7.73 7.88 8.25
CA VAL A 39 6.49 7.31 7.72
C VAL A 39 6.78 6.58 6.42
N GLY A 40 6.34 5.33 6.34
CA GLY A 40 6.39 4.54 5.11
C GLY A 40 5.19 4.80 4.20
N TYR A 41 5.45 4.86 2.89
CA TYR A 41 4.47 5.02 1.83
C TYR A 41 4.59 3.87 0.84
N ALA A 42 3.46 3.29 0.43
CA ALA A 42 3.43 2.20 -0.55
C ALA A 42 2.33 2.46 -1.59
N ALA A 43 2.68 2.25 -2.85
CA ALA A 43 1.74 2.22 -3.97
C ALA A 43 1.57 0.77 -4.43
N ILE A 44 0.33 0.26 -4.40
CA ILE A 44 0.02 -1.14 -4.72
C ILE A 44 -1.10 -1.15 -5.76
N ALA A 45 -0.92 -1.90 -6.84
CA ALA A 45 -1.98 -2.23 -7.79
C ALA A 45 -2.51 -3.64 -7.50
N VAL A 46 -3.82 -3.80 -7.48
CA VAL A 46 -4.47 -5.12 -7.45
C VAL A 46 -4.84 -5.47 -8.89
N ILE A 47 -4.35 -6.60 -9.39
CA ILE A 47 -4.48 -7.03 -10.78
C ILE A 47 -5.00 -8.48 -10.88
#